data_AF-A0A7Y3SZS9-F1
#
_entry.id   AF-A0A7Y3SZS9-F1
#
_cell.length_a   1.000
_cell.length_b   1.000
_cell.length_c   1.000
_cell.angle_alpha   90.00
_cell.angle_beta   90.00
_cell.angle_gamma   90.00
#
_symmetry.space_group_name_H-M   'P 1'
#
loop_
_entity.id
_entity.type
_entity.pdbx_description
1 polymer ?
#
loop_
_entity_poly.entity_id
_entity_poly.type
_entity_poly.pdbx_seq_one_letter_code
_entity_poly.pdbx_strand_id
1 'polypeptide(L)'
;MLDENIQDGLHSYYKKFVQYDLFDIKVLKAIRPAGYRTFGFLLKLQVRPFVGAHNTIGIDNITFEISPSGVIMKNFEHLKSFELPPYLR
;
A
#
# COMPACT_ATOMS: atom_id res chain seq x y z
N MET A 1 1.95 -11.92 5.84
CA MET A 1 2.93 -10.86 6.18
C MET A 1 2.41 -9.50 5.70
N LEU A 2 2.87 -8.33 6.21
CA LEU A 2 2.36 -7.01 5.77
C LEU A 2 2.58 -6.76 4.27
N ASP A 3 3.68 -7.29 3.72
CA ASP A 3 4.01 -7.25 2.30
C ASP A 3 2.92 -7.85 1.40
N GLU A 4 2.49 -9.09 1.70
CA GLU A 4 1.37 -9.76 1.00
C GLU A 4 0.09 -8.91 1.02
N ASN A 5 -0.19 -8.24 2.14
CA ASN A 5 -1.38 -7.39 2.27
C ASN A 5 -1.28 -6.12 1.40
N ILE A 6 -0.08 -5.56 1.21
CA ILE A 6 0.14 -4.45 0.27
C ILE A 6 -0.06 -4.95 -1.15
N GLN A 7 0.52 -6.10 -1.50
CA GLN A 7 0.39 -6.70 -2.82
C GLN A 7 -1.07 -7.01 -3.17
N ASP A 8 -1.86 -7.53 -2.23
CA ASP A 8 -3.29 -7.79 -2.41
C ASP A 8 -4.07 -6.49 -2.70
N GLY A 9 -3.74 -5.40 -2.00
CA GLY A 9 -4.35 -4.09 -2.23
C GLY A 9 -4.09 -3.59 -3.63
N LEU A 10 -2.82 -3.60 -4.02
CA LEU A 10 -2.40 -3.21 -5.36
C LEU A 10 -3.04 -4.11 -6.43
N HIS A 11 -3.06 -5.43 -6.22
CA HIS A 11 -3.68 -6.37 -7.15
C HIS A 11 -5.19 -6.12 -7.30
N SER A 12 -5.88 -5.81 -6.20
CA SER A 12 -7.31 -5.51 -6.20
C SER A 12 -7.66 -4.31 -7.09
N TYR A 13 -6.79 -3.29 -7.15
CA TYR A 13 -6.97 -2.10 -7.97
C TYR A 13 -6.47 -2.29 -9.40
N TYR A 14 -5.21 -2.68 -9.57
CA TYR A 14 -4.54 -2.77 -10.86
C TYR A 14 -4.89 -4.03 -11.67
N LYS A 15 -5.56 -5.01 -11.06
CA LYS A 15 -5.94 -6.30 -11.67
C LYS A 15 -4.76 -7.10 -12.23
N LYS A 16 -3.55 -6.78 -11.78
CA LYS A 16 -2.30 -7.42 -12.15
C LYS A 16 -1.30 -7.30 -11.00
N PHE A 17 -0.29 -8.14 -11.01
CA PHE A 17 0.85 -7.97 -10.11
C PHE A 17 1.69 -6.78 -10.59
N VAL A 18 1.87 -5.81 -9.70
CA VAL A 18 2.72 -4.64 -9.91
C VAL A 18 3.83 -4.64 -8.86
N GLN A 19 4.97 -4.08 -9.20
CA GLN A 19 6.11 -3.99 -8.29
C GLN A 19 6.00 -2.70 -7.47
N TYR A 20 6.59 -2.69 -6.28
CA TYR A 20 6.80 -1.50 -5.47
C TYR A 20 8.10 -1.66 -4.68
N ASP A 21 8.68 -0.54 -4.25
CA ASP A 21 9.93 -0.55 -3.49
C ASP A 21 9.63 -0.34 -2.00
N LEU A 22 10.09 -1.26 -1.15
CA LEU A 22 9.95 -1.17 0.30
C LEU A 22 10.59 0.10 0.87
N PHE A 23 11.66 0.61 0.24
CA PHE A 23 12.35 1.82 0.69
C PHE A 23 11.65 3.11 0.27
N ASP A 24 10.71 3.08 -0.69
CA ASP A 24 9.91 4.25 -1.11
C ASP A 24 8.52 4.28 -0.42
N ILE A 25 8.20 3.30 0.43
CA ILE A 25 6.96 3.32 1.23
C ILE A 25 7.05 4.43 2.26
N LYS A 26 6.03 5.29 2.28
CA LYS A 26 5.90 6.33 3.31
C LYS A 26 4.89 5.95 4.35
N VAL A 27 5.28 5.99 5.62
CA VAL A 27 4.34 5.89 6.74
C VAL A 27 3.67 7.25 6.92
N LEU A 28 2.43 7.38 6.47
CA LEU A 28 1.66 8.62 6.61
C LEU A 28 1.09 8.77 8.01
N LYS A 29 0.68 7.67 8.64
CA LYS A 29 0.10 7.66 9.98
C LYS A 29 0.29 6.29 10.63
N ALA A 30 0.68 6.28 11.90
CA ALA A 30 0.65 5.09 12.74
C ALA A 30 0.05 5.48 14.10
N ILE A 31 -1.17 5.02 14.39
CA ILE A 31 -1.84 5.33 15.66
C ILE A 31 -2.27 4.06 16.38
N ARG A 32 -2.36 4.15 17.71
CA ARG A 32 -3.00 3.13 18.56
C ARG A 32 -4.39 3.62 18.96
N PRO A 33 -5.47 3.18 18.27
CA PRO A 33 -6.81 3.73 18.52
C PRO A 33 -7.31 3.48 19.94
N ALA A 34 -6.86 2.42 20.60
CA ALA A 34 -7.23 2.08 21.99
C ALA A 34 -6.11 2.41 23.02
N GLY A 35 -5.18 3.30 22.66
CA GLY A 35 -4.10 3.75 23.53
C GLY A 35 -3.03 2.70 23.83
N TYR A 36 -2.26 2.89 24.90
CA TYR A 36 -1.09 2.06 25.22
C TYR A 36 -1.41 0.66 25.77
N ARG A 37 -2.68 0.36 26.05
CA ARG A 37 -3.11 -0.93 26.63
C ARG A 37 -3.44 -2.00 25.60
N THR A 38 -3.36 -1.69 24.31
CA THR A 38 -3.59 -2.66 23.24
C THR A 38 -2.40 -2.76 22.29
N PHE A 39 -2.31 -3.91 21.62
CA PHE A 39 -1.39 -4.17 20.52
C PHE A 39 -2.04 -3.88 19.16
N GLY A 40 -3.10 -3.09 19.14
CA GLY A 40 -3.83 -2.69 17.95
C GLY A 40 -3.27 -1.41 17.35
N PHE A 41 -2.99 -1.41 16.05
CA PHE A 41 -2.50 -0.26 15.30
C PHE A 41 -3.38 0.00 14.09
N LEU A 42 -3.61 1.27 13.79
CA LEU A 42 -4.09 1.73 12.50
C LEU A 42 -2.92 2.38 11.76
N LEU A 43 -2.48 1.76 10.68
CA LEU A 43 -1.33 2.15 9.88
C LEU A 43 -1.81 2.64 8.51
N LYS A 44 -1.52 3.89 8.16
CA LYS A 44 -1.73 4.43 6.81
C LYS A 44 -0.38 4.54 6.12
N LEU A 45 -0.22 3.82 5.02
CA LEU A 45 0.95 3.81 4.16
C LEU A 45 0.64 4.51 2.84
N GLN A 46 1.65 5.11 2.22
CA GLN A 46 1.63 5.50 0.81
C GLN A 46 2.64 4.67 0.06
N VAL A 47 2.20 4.10 -1.06
CA VAL A 47 2.97 3.22 -1.94
C VAL A 47 2.98 3.80 -3.34
N ARG A 48 4.07 3.57 -4.06
CA ARG A 48 4.27 4.01 -5.45
C ARG A 48 4.55 2.80 -6.33
N PRO A 49 3.51 2.12 -6.83
CA PRO A 49 3.72 0.97 -7.70
C PRO A 49 4.37 1.39 -9.02
N PHE A 50 5.16 0.49 -9.60
CA PHE A 50 5.87 0.68 -10.85
C PHE A 50 5.89 -0.57 -11.71
N VAL A 51 6.24 -0.38 -12.99
CA VAL A 51 6.51 -1.46 -13.96
C VAL A 51 7.85 -1.24 -14.66
N GLY A 52 8.48 -2.32 -15.11
CA GLY A 52 9.78 -2.27 -15.79
C GLY A 52 10.86 -1.65 -14.90
N ALA A 53 11.72 -0.80 -15.48
CA ALA A 53 12.81 -0.12 -14.78
C ALA A 53 12.32 1.06 -13.91
N HIS A 54 11.48 0.78 -12.91
CA HIS A 54 10.93 1.76 -11.98
C HIS A 54 10.07 2.87 -12.61
N ASN A 55 9.32 2.56 -13.68
CA ASN A 55 8.33 3.49 -14.22
C ASN A 55 7.10 3.50 -13.31
N THR A 56 7.01 4.48 -12.41
CA THR A 56 5.87 4.64 -11.50
C THR A 56 4.57 4.75 -12.29
N ILE A 57 3.56 3.98 -11.90
CA ILE A 57 2.24 3.96 -12.55
C ILE A 57 1.15 4.57 -11.66
N GLY A 58 1.44 4.73 -10.37
CA GLY A 58 0.54 5.47 -9.50
C GLY A 58 1.09 5.84 -8.14
N ILE A 59 0.22 6.50 -7.37
CA ILE A 59 0.41 6.77 -5.94
C ILE A 59 -0.86 6.29 -5.25
N ASP A 60 -0.70 5.38 -4.29
CA ASP A 60 -1.80 4.77 -3.56
C ASP A 60 -1.59 4.92 -2.07
N ASN A 61 -2.67 5.17 -1.35
CA ASN A 61 -2.70 5.07 0.10
C ASN A 61 -3.40 3.80 0.52
N ILE A 62 -2.80 3.05 1.44
CA ILE A 62 -3.41 1.84 2.00
C ILE A 62 -3.49 1.99 3.52
N THR A 63 -4.66 1.68 4.09
CA THR A 63 -4.87 1.70 5.53
C THR A 63 -5.06 0.29 6.04
N PHE A 64 -4.21 -0.11 6.98
CA PHE A 64 -4.25 -1.41 7.64
C PHE A 64 -4.64 -1.27 9.10
N GLU A 65 -5.45 -2.20 9.57
CA GLU A 65 -5.61 -2.53 10.98
C GLU A 65 -4.71 -3.71 11.31
N ILE A 66 -3.79 -3.53 12.24
CA ILE A 66 -2.81 -4.53 12.66
C ILE A 66 -3.10 -4.89 14.11
N SER A 67 -3.25 -6.18 14.40
CA SER A 67 -3.52 -6.70 15.74
C SER A 67 -2.85 -8.08 15.93
N PRO A 68 -2.85 -8.65 17.15
CA PRO A 68 -2.40 -10.02 17.36
C PRO A 68 -3.16 -11.07 16.54
N SER A 69 -4.39 -10.76 16.09
CA SER A 69 -5.20 -11.63 15.23
C SER A 69 -4.80 -11.58 13.76
N GLY A 70 -3.96 -10.61 13.36
CA GLY A 70 -3.48 -10.47 11.98
C GLY A 70 -3.53 -9.03 11.46
N VAL A 71 -3.33 -8.92 10.15
CA VAL A 71 -3.38 -7.66 9.39
C VAL A 71 -4.65 -7.67 8.52
N ILE A 72 -5.43 -6.61 8.60
CA ILE A 72 -6.65 -6.44 7.80
C ILE A 72 -6.56 -5.11 7.06
N MET A 73 -6.75 -5.13 5.73
CA MET A 73 -6.89 -3.91 4.96
C MET A 73 -8.25 -3.27 5.22
N LYS A 74 -8.25 -2.03 5.69
CA LYS A 74 -9.47 -1.25 5.96
C LYS A 74 -9.85 -0.35 4.81
N ASN A 75 -8.87 0.14 4.07
CA ASN A 75 -9.11 1.04 2.93
C ASN A 75 -7.96 1.00 1.92
N PHE A 76 -8.30 1.15 0.65
CA PHE A 76 -7.38 1.37 -0.45
C PHE A 76 -7.84 2.61 -1.23
N GLU A 77 -6.96 3.57 -1.40
CA GLU A 77 -7.25 4.87 -2.01
C GLU A 77 -6.20 5.18 -3.09
N HIS A 78 -6.60 5.11 -4.35
CA HIS A 78 -5.77 5.55 -5.46
C HIS A 78 -5.80 7.07 -5.58
N LEU A 79 -4.63 7.71 -5.54
CA LEU A 79 -4.53 9.17 -5.56
C LEU A 79 -4.17 9.73 -6.94
N LYS A 80 -3.31 9.04 -7.67
CA LYS A 80 -2.76 9.55 -8.92
C LYS A 80 -2.28 8.42 -9.82
N SER A 81 -2.58 8.53 -11.10
CA SER A 81 -2.00 7.73 -12.16
C SER A 81 -0.90 8.51 -12.89
N PHE A 82 0.10 7.80 -13.41
CA PHE A 82 1.10 8.36 -14.31
C PHE A 82 1.02 7.65 -15.66
N GLU A 83 1.16 8.42 -16.74
CA GLU A 83 1.16 7.82 -18.07
C GLU A 83 2.41 6.99 -18.29
N LEU A 84 2.20 5.78 -18.79
CA LEU A 84 3.29 4.97 -19.28
C LEU A 84 3.67 5.39 -20.71
N PRO A 85 4.98 5.35 -21.04
CA PRO A 85 5.43 5.45 -22.40
C PRO A 85 4.68 4.45 -23.31
N PRO A 86 4.36 4.80 -24.56
CA PRO A 86 3.54 3.96 -25.43
C PRO A 86 4.03 2.52 -25.60
N TYR A 87 5.34 2.29 -25.51
CA TYR A 87 5.98 0.97 -25.64
C TYR A 87 5.88 0.09 -24.38
N LEU A 88 5.29 0.61 -23.28
CA LEU A 88 5.06 -0.11 -22.01
C LEU A 88 3.56 -0.25 -21.66
N ARG A 89 2.66 0.22 -22.54
CA ARG A 89 1.21 0.14 -22.34
C ARG A 89 0.69 -1.26 -22.59
#